data_AF-X0ZHQ3-F1
#
_entry.id   AF-X0ZHQ3-F1
#
_cell.length_a   1.000
_cell.length_b   1.000
_cell.length_c   1.000
_cell.angle_alpha   90.00
_cell.angle_beta   90.00
_cell.angle_gamma   90.00
#
_symmetry.space_group_name_H-M   'P 1'
#
loop_
_entity.id
_entity.type
_entity.pdbx_description
1 polymer ?
#
loop_
_entity_poly.entity_id
_entity_poly.type
_entity_poly.pdbx_seq_one_letter_code
_entity_poly.pdbx_strand_id
1 'polypeptide(L)'
;MIEAAAEELESLFDSSSTYANREVYFHELYENDTVASSPADNHYDADYGLNVSWTYSSWFHRSYDSTNYTDYETAESDKLGRVSNMDYIFKSIHDQVDFRWLYIAFVDDGLFINYPGSLLDFPGYDPRAEETYWYP
;
A
#
# COMPACT_ATOMS: atom_id res chain seq x y z
N MET A 1 11.73 -10.99 16.32
CA MET A 1 10.61 -10.05 16.06
C MET A 1 10.56 -9.72 14.58
N ILE A 2 11.59 -9.07 14.01
CA ILE A 2 11.71 -8.87 12.55
C ILE A 2 11.70 -10.22 11.81
N GLU A 3 12.39 -11.24 12.33
CA GLU A 3 12.33 -12.61 11.76
C GLU A 3 10.93 -13.21 11.75
N ALA A 4 10.13 -13.00 12.81
CA ALA A 4 8.75 -13.53 12.86
C ALA A 4 7.81 -12.79 11.90
N ALA A 5 7.98 -11.47 11.77
CA ALA A 5 7.27 -10.68 10.76
C ALA A 5 7.67 -11.09 9.34
N ALA A 6 8.94 -11.43 9.11
CA ALA A 6 9.42 -11.96 7.83
C ALA A 6 8.83 -13.35 7.52
N GLU A 7 8.76 -14.26 8.49
CA GLU A 7 8.10 -15.57 8.32
C GLU A 7 6.60 -15.42 8.02
N GLU A 8 5.93 -14.47 8.66
CA GLU A 8 4.51 -14.18 8.40
C GLU A 8 4.32 -13.60 6.99
N LEU A 9 5.23 -12.72 6.53
CA LEU A 9 5.26 -12.23 5.16
C LEU A 9 5.44 -13.36 4.15
N GLU A 10 6.41 -14.25 4.36
CA GLU A 10 6.62 -15.39 3.48
C GLU A 10 5.37 -16.29 3.43
N SER A 11 4.68 -16.48 4.56
CA SER A 11 3.44 -17.26 4.61
C SER A 11 2.29 -16.62 3.81
N LEU A 12 2.22 -15.28 3.73
CA LEU A 12 1.22 -14.57 2.93
C LEU A 12 1.37 -14.85 1.43
N PHE A 13 2.62 -14.95 0.97
CA PHE A 13 2.96 -15.17 -0.43
C PHE A 13 3.11 -16.66 -0.81
N ASP A 14 3.02 -17.58 0.16
CA ASP A 14 3.04 -19.01 -0.11
C ASP A 14 1.86 -19.41 -1.03
N SER A 15 2.13 -20.29 -2.00
CA SER A 15 1.12 -20.76 -2.96
C SER A 15 -0.08 -21.48 -2.32
N SER A 16 0.08 -21.98 -1.08
CA SER A 16 -0.94 -22.64 -0.26
C SER A 16 -1.64 -21.71 0.73
N SER A 17 -1.28 -20.42 0.73
CA SER A 17 -1.90 -19.37 1.55
C SER A 17 -3.42 -19.40 1.42
N THR A 18 -4.10 -19.45 2.57
CA THR A 18 -5.57 -19.41 2.66
C THR A 18 -6.09 -18.05 3.10
N TYR A 19 -5.23 -17.02 3.10
CA TYR A 19 -5.65 -15.67 3.46
C TYR A 19 -6.68 -15.16 2.46
N ALA A 20 -7.78 -14.62 2.98
CA ALA A 20 -8.80 -14.01 2.14
C ALA A 20 -8.28 -12.67 1.58
N ASN A 21 -8.70 -12.33 0.36
CA ASN A 21 -8.44 -11.01 -0.19
C ASN A 21 -9.03 -9.94 0.74
N ARG A 22 -8.23 -8.93 1.09
CA ARG A 22 -8.67 -7.76 1.83
C ARG A 22 -8.85 -6.57 0.91
N GLU A 23 -9.72 -5.67 1.32
CA GLU A 23 -9.87 -4.37 0.69
C GLU A 23 -8.56 -3.59 0.72
N VAL A 24 -8.25 -2.90 -0.38
CA VAL A 24 -7.08 -2.05 -0.56
C VAL A 24 -7.53 -0.78 -1.26
N TYR A 25 -6.82 0.33 -1.05
CA TYR A 25 -7.22 1.62 -1.60
C TYR A 25 -6.16 2.20 -2.52
N PHE A 26 -6.59 2.70 -3.67
CA PHE A 26 -5.73 3.46 -4.55
C PHE A 26 -5.31 4.76 -3.87
N HIS A 27 -4.04 5.15 -3.99
CA HIS A 27 -3.48 6.28 -3.22
C HIS A 27 -4.24 7.60 -3.41
N GLU A 28 -4.77 7.89 -4.60
CA GLU A 28 -5.52 9.15 -4.82
C GLU A 28 -6.82 9.20 -4.01
N LEU A 29 -7.41 8.06 -3.64
CA LEU A 29 -8.66 8.01 -2.88
C LEU A 29 -8.53 8.61 -1.46
N TYR A 30 -7.31 8.78 -0.97
CA TYR A 30 -7.05 9.43 0.32
C TYR A 30 -7.31 10.93 0.30
N GLU A 31 -7.28 11.55 -0.88
CA GLU A 31 -7.54 12.99 -1.09
C GLU A 31 -8.64 13.26 -2.13
N ASN A 32 -9.13 12.21 -2.82
CA ASN A 32 -10.14 12.29 -3.87
C ASN A 32 -11.10 11.10 -3.83
N ASP A 33 -12.24 11.25 -3.16
CA ASP A 33 -13.29 10.23 -3.03
C ASP A 33 -14.37 10.29 -4.13
N THR A 34 -14.12 11.04 -5.22
CA THR A 34 -15.14 11.26 -6.26
C THR A 34 -15.34 10.07 -7.20
N VAL A 35 -14.39 9.13 -7.23
CA VAL A 35 -14.40 7.97 -8.14
C VAL A 35 -14.71 6.66 -7.41
N ALA A 36 -14.21 6.50 -6.18
CA ALA A 36 -14.68 5.52 -5.20
C ALA A 36 -14.47 6.05 -3.79
N SER A 37 -15.04 5.35 -2.81
CA SER A 37 -14.90 5.70 -1.40
C SER A 37 -13.45 5.62 -0.93
N SER A 38 -13.06 6.60 -0.13
CA SER A 38 -11.83 6.57 0.67
C SER A 38 -11.92 5.55 1.82
N PRO A 39 -10.78 5.17 2.43
CA PRO A 39 -10.80 4.29 3.59
C PRO A 39 -11.61 4.86 4.76
N ALA A 40 -12.27 3.99 5.51
CA ALA A 40 -13.18 4.39 6.58
C ALA A 40 -12.51 5.14 7.75
N ASP A 41 -11.21 4.90 7.99
CA ASP A 41 -10.41 5.57 9.02
C ASP A 41 -9.51 6.68 8.45
N ASN A 42 -9.74 7.10 7.19
CA ASN A 42 -8.99 8.18 6.57
C ASN A 42 -9.20 9.50 7.34
N HIS A 43 -8.10 10.12 7.76
CA HIS A 43 -8.13 11.38 8.50
C HIS A 43 -6.84 12.17 8.26
N TYR A 44 -6.92 13.49 8.38
CA TYR A 44 -5.75 14.36 8.29
C TYR A 44 -4.83 14.17 9.51
N ASP A 45 -3.56 13.90 9.25
CA ASP A 45 -2.51 13.84 10.27
C ASP A 45 -1.51 14.98 10.05
N ALA A 46 -1.35 15.83 11.07
CA ALA A 46 -0.51 17.02 11.00
C ALA A 46 1.00 16.70 10.94
N ASP A 47 1.42 15.54 11.47
CA ASP A 47 2.82 15.11 11.42
C ASP A 47 3.22 14.65 10.02
N TYR A 48 2.22 14.22 9.24
CA TYR A 48 2.35 13.85 7.84
C TYR A 48 2.06 15.01 6.89
N GLY A 49 1.18 15.92 7.29
CA GLY A 49 0.72 17.04 6.48
C GLY A 49 -0.29 16.64 5.40
N LEU A 50 -0.91 15.46 5.52
CA LEU A 50 -1.82 14.85 4.53
C LEU A 50 -2.78 13.87 5.21
N ASN A 51 -3.76 13.33 4.48
CA ASN A 51 -4.65 12.30 5.01
C ASN A 51 -3.99 10.91 5.02
N VAL A 52 -4.15 10.20 6.14
CA VAL A 52 -3.59 8.87 6.38
C VAL A 52 -4.64 7.86 6.85
N SER A 53 -4.37 6.58 6.60
CA SER A 53 -5.02 5.43 7.24
C SER A 53 -3.99 4.54 7.90
N TRP A 54 -4.23 4.20 9.17
CA TRP A 54 -3.42 3.22 9.91
C TRP A 54 -4.02 1.81 9.83
N THR A 55 -5.20 1.66 9.24
CA THR A 55 -5.86 0.36 9.05
C THR A 55 -5.56 -0.22 7.67
N TYR A 56 -5.33 0.62 6.68
CA TYR A 56 -5.15 0.23 5.29
C TYR A 56 -3.88 0.84 4.71
N SER A 57 -3.14 0.06 3.93
CA SER A 57 -2.13 0.61 3.01
C SER A 57 -2.78 1.24 1.79
N SER A 58 -2.01 2.07 1.08
CA SER A 58 -2.36 2.54 -0.25
C SER A 58 -1.53 1.84 -1.31
N TRP A 59 -2.14 1.59 -2.48
CA TRP A 59 -1.43 1.10 -3.65
C TRP A 59 -1.28 2.20 -4.71
N PHE A 60 -0.20 2.10 -5.47
CA PHE A 60 0.14 2.98 -6.58
C PHE A 60 0.70 2.17 -7.75
N HIS A 61 0.35 2.59 -8.96
CA HIS A 61 0.99 2.12 -10.18
C HIS A 61 0.99 3.26 -11.20
N ARG A 62 2.16 3.62 -11.72
CA ARG A 62 2.39 4.84 -12.53
C ARG A 62 1.55 4.99 -13.81
N SER A 63 0.99 3.90 -14.31
CA SER A 63 0.14 3.90 -15.51
C SER A 63 -1.32 4.21 -15.20
N TYR A 64 -1.68 4.36 -13.93
CA TYR A 64 -3.05 4.55 -13.48
C TYR A 64 -3.19 5.82 -12.62
N ASP A 65 -4.33 6.47 -12.78
CA ASP A 65 -4.77 7.65 -12.04
C ASP A 65 -6.27 7.52 -11.71
N SER A 66 -6.85 8.53 -11.05
CA SER A 66 -8.29 8.55 -10.73
C SER A 66 -9.22 8.32 -11.93
N THR A 67 -8.78 8.52 -13.17
CA THR A 67 -9.63 8.32 -14.36
C THR A 67 -9.68 6.88 -14.86
N ASN A 68 -8.73 6.02 -14.47
CA ASN A 68 -8.58 4.68 -15.04
C ASN A 68 -8.10 3.59 -14.05
N TYR A 69 -7.95 3.89 -12.75
CA TYR A 69 -7.44 2.91 -11.78
C TYR A 69 -8.36 1.68 -11.62
N THR A 70 -9.67 1.81 -11.82
CA THR A 70 -10.63 0.70 -11.67
C THR A 70 -10.35 -0.46 -12.63
N ASP A 71 -9.74 -0.17 -13.77
CA ASP A 71 -9.34 -1.20 -14.75
C ASP A 71 -8.22 -2.08 -14.17
N TYR A 72 -7.22 -1.47 -13.54
CA TYR A 72 -6.14 -2.19 -12.87
C TYR A 72 -6.63 -2.92 -11.63
N GLU A 73 -7.40 -2.24 -10.78
CA GLU A 73 -7.96 -2.82 -9.56
C GLU A 73 -8.74 -4.10 -9.89
N THR A 74 -9.54 -4.07 -10.95
CA THR A 74 -10.27 -5.25 -11.41
C THR A 74 -9.33 -6.34 -11.92
N ALA A 75 -8.36 -5.99 -12.77
CA ALA A 75 -7.43 -6.95 -13.38
C ALA A 75 -6.50 -7.63 -12.36
N GLU A 76 -6.08 -6.91 -11.33
CA GLU A 76 -5.09 -7.34 -10.34
C GLU A 76 -5.69 -7.55 -8.93
N SER A 77 -7.02 -7.62 -8.83
CA SER A 77 -7.76 -7.73 -7.57
C SER A 77 -7.25 -8.84 -6.64
N ASP A 78 -6.88 -10.00 -7.19
CA ASP A 78 -6.31 -11.10 -6.41
C ASP A 78 -4.93 -10.79 -5.85
N LYS A 79 -4.07 -10.14 -6.63
CA LYS A 79 -2.73 -9.73 -6.19
C LYS A 79 -2.85 -8.64 -5.13
N LEU A 80 -3.60 -7.60 -5.43
CA LEU A 80 -3.88 -6.48 -4.53
C LEU A 80 -4.49 -6.94 -3.21
N GLY A 81 -5.46 -7.87 -3.26
CA GLY A 81 -6.09 -8.43 -2.09
C GLY A 81 -5.18 -9.31 -1.22
N ARG A 82 -4.17 -9.96 -1.81
CA ARG A 82 -3.15 -10.69 -1.04
C ARG A 82 -2.16 -9.73 -0.38
N VAL A 83 -1.69 -8.75 -1.15
CA VAL A 83 -0.71 -7.77 -0.68
C VAL A 83 -1.30 -6.89 0.43
N SER A 84 -2.61 -6.60 0.43
CA SER A 84 -3.26 -5.87 1.52
C SER A 84 -3.29 -6.64 2.85
N ASN A 85 -3.08 -7.95 2.87
CA ASN A 85 -2.91 -8.68 4.13
C ASN A 85 -1.60 -8.31 4.86
N MET A 86 -0.67 -7.63 4.18
CA MET A 86 0.52 -7.08 4.80
C MET A 86 0.22 -5.98 5.81
N ASP A 87 -0.96 -5.36 5.74
CA ASP A 87 -1.40 -4.34 6.70
C ASP A 87 -1.39 -4.87 8.14
N TYR A 88 -1.64 -6.16 8.36
CA TYR A 88 -1.56 -6.76 9.69
C TYR A 88 -0.12 -6.73 10.24
N ILE A 89 0.85 -6.99 9.36
CA ILE A 89 2.27 -7.00 9.71
C ILE A 89 2.76 -5.57 9.91
N PHE A 90 2.39 -4.66 9.02
CA PHE A 90 2.72 -3.24 9.14
C PHE A 90 2.15 -2.62 10.41
N LYS A 91 0.90 -2.92 10.73
CA LYS A 91 0.26 -2.50 11.98
C LYS A 91 0.98 -3.09 13.21
N SER A 92 1.31 -4.37 13.17
CA SER A 92 2.05 -5.03 14.25
C SER A 92 3.43 -4.40 14.47
N ILE A 93 4.13 -4.01 13.40
CA ILE A 93 5.40 -3.27 13.48
C ILE A 93 5.15 -1.88 14.08
N HIS A 94 4.12 -1.16 13.62
CA HIS A 94 3.81 0.20 14.06
C HIS A 94 3.52 0.26 15.56
N ASP A 95 2.77 -0.72 16.07
CA ASP A 95 2.42 -0.82 17.49
C ASP A 95 3.64 -1.10 18.39
N GLN A 96 4.80 -1.45 17.81
CA GLN A 96 6.03 -1.82 18.53
C GLN A 96 7.20 -0.85 18.27
N VAL A 97 7.23 -0.17 17.12
CA VAL A 97 8.32 0.69 16.68
C VAL A 97 7.74 1.90 15.98
N ASP A 98 8.16 3.10 16.41
CA ASP A 98 7.86 4.33 15.68
C ASP A 98 8.61 4.33 14.35
N PHE A 99 7.85 4.41 13.26
CA PHE A 99 8.34 4.68 11.93
C PHE A 99 7.45 5.71 11.25
N ARG A 100 7.99 6.38 10.24
CA ARG A 100 7.19 7.31 9.43
C ARG A 100 6.51 6.60 8.26
N TRP A 101 7.24 5.74 7.56
CA TRP A 101 6.71 5.03 6.41
C TRP A 101 7.28 3.61 6.31
N LEU A 102 6.45 2.70 5.81
CA LEU A 102 6.83 1.39 5.31
C LEU A 102 6.40 1.28 3.86
N TYR A 103 7.34 0.85 3.02
CA TYR A 103 7.15 0.78 1.58
C TYR A 103 7.46 -0.61 1.05
N ILE A 104 6.74 -1.03 0.02
CA ILE A 104 7.11 -2.17 -0.83
C ILE A 104 7.02 -1.72 -2.27
N ALA A 105 8.02 -2.07 -3.05
CA ALA A 105 8.01 -1.86 -4.48
C ALA A 105 8.25 -3.21 -5.18
N PHE A 106 7.32 -3.60 -6.05
CA PHE A 106 7.40 -4.84 -6.82
C PHE A 106 8.19 -4.60 -8.12
N VAL A 107 9.13 -5.51 -8.41
CA VAL A 107 10.06 -5.39 -9.55
C VAL A 107 9.37 -5.54 -10.89
N ASP A 108 8.38 -6.43 -10.97
CA ASP A 108 7.88 -6.93 -12.25
C ASP A 108 6.86 -5.99 -12.92
N ASP A 109 6.03 -5.31 -12.13
CA ASP A 109 4.93 -4.49 -12.63
C ASP A 109 4.98 -3.04 -12.14
N GLY A 110 5.87 -2.68 -11.21
CA GLY A 110 5.92 -1.34 -10.66
C GLY A 110 4.74 -1.02 -9.73
N LEU A 111 4.04 -2.05 -9.23
CA LEU A 111 3.14 -1.92 -8.10
C LEU A 111 3.92 -1.42 -6.88
N PHE A 112 3.36 -0.45 -6.20
CA PHE A 112 3.92 0.12 -4.99
C PHE A 112 2.89 0.15 -3.88
N ILE A 113 3.30 -0.23 -2.68
CA ILE A 113 2.46 -0.25 -1.48
C ILE A 113 3.08 0.67 -0.44
N ASN A 114 2.25 1.51 0.16
CA ASN A 114 2.65 2.47 1.18
C ASN A 114 1.81 2.30 2.45
N TYR A 115 2.48 2.28 3.60
CA TYR A 115 1.86 2.26 4.93
C TYR A 115 2.49 3.31 5.87
N PRO A 116 1.71 4.10 6.65
CA PRO A 116 0.25 4.19 6.60
C PRO A 116 -0.24 4.55 5.20
N GLY A 117 -1.43 4.08 4.85
CA GLY A 117 -2.01 4.40 3.55
C GLY A 117 -2.17 5.90 3.42
N SER A 118 -1.75 6.45 2.28
CA SER A 118 -1.82 7.87 2.00
C SER A 118 -1.70 8.16 0.51
N LEU A 119 -1.91 9.42 0.12
CA LEU A 119 -1.52 9.91 -1.19
C LEU A 119 0.01 9.79 -1.38
N LEU A 120 0.41 9.32 -2.56
CA LEU A 120 1.79 9.39 -3.08
C LEU A 120 1.88 10.53 -4.11
N ASP A 121 3.04 11.19 -4.20
CA ASP A 121 3.27 12.38 -5.04
C ASP A 121 3.23 12.04 -6.55
N PHE A 122 2.03 11.91 -7.10
CA PHE A 122 1.75 11.67 -8.52
C PHE A 122 1.63 13.00 -9.28
N PRO A 123 2.09 13.11 -10.55
CA PRO A 123 2.67 12.07 -11.42
C PRO A 123 4.20 11.94 -11.38
N GLY A 124 4.87 12.60 -10.43
CA GLY A 124 6.33 12.64 -10.37
C GLY A 124 7.00 11.38 -9.81
N TYR A 125 6.29 10.60 -9.01
CA TYR A 125 6.85 9.47 -8.29
C TYR A 125 6.99 8.21 -9.18
N ASP A 126 8.24 7.76 -9.38
CA ASP A 126 8.55 6.40 -9.85
C ASP A 126 9.44 5.74 -8.79
N PRO A 127 8.93 4.76 -8.02
CA PRO A 127 9.72 4.08 -7.00
C PRO A 127 10.96 3.39 -7.58
N ARG A 128 10.97 3.06 -8.88
CA ARG A 128 12.13 2.47 -9.57
C ARG A 128 13.16 3.52 -9.98
N ALA A 129 12.80 4.79 -10.05
CA ALA A 129 13.76 5.87 -10.27
C ALA A 129 14.53 6.24 -8.98
N GLU A 130 14.09 5.71 -7.84
CA GLU A 130 14.73 5.86 -6.52
C GLU A 130 15.90 4.87 -6.30
N GLU A 131 16.50 4.40 -7.41
CA GLU A 131 17.69 3.53 -7.46
C GLU A 131 18.86 4.03 -6.58
N THR A 132 18.90 5.35 -6.35
CA THR A 132 19.95 6.01 -5.58
C THR A 132 19.65 6.12 -4.08
N TYR A 133 18.43 5.82 -3.63
CA TYR A 133 18.01 6.07 -2.26
C TYR A 133 17.57 4.80 -1.51
N TRP A 134 16.81 3.90 -2.14
CA TRP A 134 16.27 2.72 -1.42
C TRP A 134 15.76 1.59 -2.31
N TYR A 135 15.54 1.80 -3.61
CA TYR A 135 15.13 0.73 -4.53
C TYR A 135 16.40 0.11 -5.17
N PRO A 136 16.71 -1.17 -4.94
CA PRO A 136 17.97 -1.77 -5.41
C PRO A 136 18.00 -2.13 -6.90
#